data_AF-A0A7W1R978-F1
#
_entry.id   AF-A0A7W1R978-F1
#
_cell.length_a   1.000
_cell.length_b   1.000
_cell.length_c   1.000
_cell.angle_alpha   90.00
_cell.angle_beta   90.00
_cell.angle_gamma   90.00
#
_symmetry.space_group_name_H-M   'P 1'
#
loop_
_entity.id
_entity.type
_entity.pdbx_description
1 polymer ?
#
loop_
_entity_poly.entity_id
_entity_poly.type
_entity_poly.pdbx_seq_one_letter_code
_entity_poly.pdbx_strand_id
1 'polypeptide(L)' 'MNEELASLDSSIRHGYTQVGGVRLHYAERGSGDRLVLLLHGFPECWYSWRHQLMALGDRYHVVAPDLRGYNLSDK' A
#
# COMPACT_ATOMS: atom_id res chain seq x y z
N MET A 1 -7.61 -14.22 15.02
CA MET A 1 -6.71 -13.44 14.14
C MET A 1 -5.41 -14.22 14.11
N ASN A 2 -5.10 -14.88 12.99
CA ASN A 2 -4.08 -15.94 12.94
C ASN A 2 -2.66 -15.33 12.85
N GLU A 3 -1.71 -15.83 13.63
CA GLU A 3 -0.32 -15.32 13.71
C GLU A 3 0.41 -15.36 12.36
N GLU A 4 0.01 -16.24 11.46
CA GLU A 4 0.51 -16.34 10.08
C GLU A 4 0.15 -15.12 9.19
N LEU A 5 -1.01 -14.49 9.41
CA LEU A 5 -1.39 -13.28 8.66
C LEU A 5 -0.59 -12.06 9.15
N ALA A 6 -0.26 -12.02 10.44
CA ALA A 6 0.58 -10.97 11.00
C ALA A 6 2.05 -11.06 10.50
N SER A 7 2.52 -12.27 10.16
CA SER A 7 3.91 -12.47 9.70
C SER A 7 4.10 -12.15 8.20
N LEU A 8 3.08 -12.39 7.36
CA LEU A 8 3.09 -12.03 5.93
C LEU A 8 3.05 -10.51 5.70
N ASP A 9 2.30 -9.77 6.51
CA ASP A 9 2.22 -8.30 6.44
C ASP A 9 3.49 -7.60 6.94
N SER A 10 4.38 -8.29 7.67
CA SER A 10 5.56 -7.66 8.29
C SER A 10 6.53 -7.02 7.27
N SER A 11 6.51 -7.48 6.01
CA SER A 11 7.34 -6.93 4.93
C SER A 11 6.70 -5.78 4.16
N ILE A 12 5.40 -5.54 4.37
CA ILE A 12 4.69 -4.39 3.82
C ILE A 12 4.88 -3.23 4.80
N ARG A 13 5.57 -2.19 4.33
CA ARG A 13 5.77 -0.97 5.12
C ARG A 13 4.62 -0.03 4.87
N HIS A 14 4.15 0.62 5.92
CA HIS A 14 3.16 1.68 5.81
C HIS A 14 3.81 3.04 6.01
N GLY A 15 3.34 4.01 5.25
CA GLY A 15 3.80 5.39 5.34
C GLY A 15 2.68 6.37 5.07
N TYR A 16 3.00 7.65 5.26
CA TYR A 16 2.15 8.76 4.89
C TYR A 16 2.95 9.75 4.07
N THR A 17 2.28 10.44 3.14
CA THR A 17 2.86 11.53 2.38
C THR A 17 1.90 12.71 2.30
N GLN A 18 2.46 13.92 2.24
CA GLN A 18 1.69 15.14 2.10
C GLN A 18 1.61 15.52 0.62
N VAL A 19 0.39 15.59 0.07
CA VAL A 19 0.14 16.02 -1.32
C VAL A 19 -0.78 17.23 -1.28
N GLY A 20 -0.19 18.42 -1.45
CA GLY A 20 -0.89 19.68 -1.23
C GLY A 20 -1.43 19.76 0.20
N GLY A 21 -2.73 19.98 0.36
CA GLY A 21 -3.40 20.06 1.66
C GLY A 21 -3.90 18.72 2.24
N VAL A 22 -3.60 17.58 1.59
CA VAL A 22 -4.15 16.26 1.94
C VAL A 22 -3.02 15.31 2.33
N ARG A 23 -3.13 14.64 3.48
CA ARG A 23 -2.22 13.55 3.86
C ARG A 23 -2.76 12.22 3.35
N LEU A 24 -1.96 11.50 2.58
CA LEU A 24 -2.31 10.21 2.02
C LEU A 24 -1.54 9.10 2.73
N HIS A 25 -2.24 8.03 3.12
CA HIS A 25 -1.64 6.77 3.54
C HIS A 25 -1.19 5.97 2.31
N TYR A 26 -0.10 5.22 2.46
CA TYR A 26 0.27 4.18 1.50
C TYR A 26 0.85 2.95 2.19
N ALA A 27 0.67 1.80 1.54
CA ALA A 27 1.37 0.56 1.81
C ALA A 27 2.39 0.32 0.69
N GLU A 28 3.60 -0.09 1.02
CA GLU A 28 4.66 -0.33 0.04
C GLU A 28 5.47 -1.59 0.35
N ARG A 29 6.08 -2.15 -0.70
CA ARG A 29 7.07 -3.22 -0.59
C ARG A 29 8.12 -3.09 -1.70
N GLY A 30 9.33 -3.54 -1.39
CA GLY A 30 10.46 -3.52 -2.31
C GLY A 30 11.20 -2.19 -2.33
N SER A 31 12.28 -2.17 -3.11
CA SER A 31 13.18 -1.03 -3.31
C SER A 31 13.80 -1.01 -4.71
N GLY A 32 13.13 -1.62 -5.70
CA GLY A 32 13.61 -1.67 -7.07
C GLY A 32 13.48 -0.31 -7.79
N ASP A 33 14.33 -0.07 -8.79
CA ASP A 33 14.40 1.22 -9.51
C ASP A 33 13.15 1.57 -10.35
N ARG A 34 12.22 0.63 -10.50
CA ARG A 34 10.97 0.80 -11.25
C ARG A 34 9.78 0.76 -10.30
N LEU A 35 8.95 1.81 -10.35
CA LEU A 35 7.74 1.95 -9.56
C LEU A 35 6.55 1.25 -10.22
N VAL A 36 5.78 0.51 -9.43
CA VAL A 36 4.43 0.03 -9.77
C VAL A 36 3.43 0.63 -8.78
N LEU A 37 2.43 1.34 -9.29
CA LEU A 37 1.38 1.96 -8.48
C LEU A 37 0.06 1.19 -8.61
N LEU A 38 -0.49 0.74 -7.48
CA LEU A 38 -1.71 -0.07 -7.43
C LEU A 38 -2.85 0.78 -6.85
N LEU A 39 -3.75 1.25 -7.71
CA LEU A 39 -4.87 2.11 -7.32
C LEU A 39 -6.13 1.26 -7.13
N HIS A 40 -6.73 1.34 -5.95
CA HIS A 40 -8.00 0.67 -5.67
C HIS A 40 -9.20 1.46 -6.23
N GLY A 41 -10.37 0.82 -6.24
CA GLY A 41 -11.66 1.44 -6.54
C GLY A 41 -12.60 1.40 -5.34
N PHE A 42 -13.90 1.53 -5.59
CA PHE A 42 -14.93 1.36 -4.56
C PHE A 42 -15.35 -0.12 -4.44
N PRO A 43 -15.56 -0.67 -3.22
CA PRO A 43 -15.42 -0.09 -1.88
C PRO A 43 -14.11 -0.52 -1.16
N GLU A 44 -12.98 -0.45 -1.85
CA GLU A 44 -11.73 -1.10 -1.44
C GLU A 44 -10.69 -0.10 -0.85
N CYS A 45 -9.53 -0.62 -0.43
CA CYS A 45 -8.37 0.16 0.03
C CYS A 45 -7.04 -0.52 -0.37
N TRP A 46 -5.89 -0.08 0.15
CA TRP A 46 -4.58 -0.71 -0.13
C TRP A 46 -4.59 -2.24 0.06
N TYR A 47 -5.38 -2.74 1.01
CA TYR A 47 -5.35 -4.15 1.46
C TYR A 47 -5.77 -5.15 0.38
N SER A 48 -6.57 -4.70 -0.60
CA SER A 48 -6.97 -5.50 -1.76
C SER A 48 -5.76 -5.91 -2.60
N TRP A 49 -4.66 -5.17 -2.49
CA TRP A 49 -3.41 -5.39 -3.21
C TRP A 49 -2.33 -6.11 -2.39
N ARG A 50 -2.59 -6.58 -1.16
CA ARG A 50 -1.56 -7.21 -0.30
C ARG A 50 -0.82 -8.37 -0.99
N HIS A 51 -1.53 -9.17 -1.80
CA HIS A 51 -0.93 -10.28 -2.54
C HIS A 51 -0.04 -9.81 -3.69
N GLN A 52 -0.44 -8.74 -4.38
CA GLN A 52 0.34 -8.13 -5.46
C GLN A 52 1.56 -7.39 -4.91
N LEU A 53 1.44 -6.70 -3.77
CA LEU A 53 2.56 -6.12 -3.05
C LEU A 53 3.62 -7.19 -2.75
N MET A 54 3.20 -8.33 -2.19
CA MET A 54 4.09 -9.47 -1.95
C MET A 54 4.72 -10.01 -3.24
N ALA A 55 3.92 -10.30 -4.27
CA ALA A 55 4.41 -10.92 -5.50
C ALA A 55 5.34 -10.02 -6.33
N LEU A 56 5.11 -8.71 -6.33
CA LEU A 56 5.85 -7.76 -7.17
C LEU A 56 7.01 -7.09 -6.42
N GLY A 57 6.95 -6.99 -5.10
CA GLY A 57 7.94 -6.27 -4.28
C GLY A 57 9.35 -6.85 -4.29
N ASP A 58 9.54 -8.09 -4.77
CA ASP A 58 10.89 -8.69 -4.93
C ASP A 58 11.65 -8.11 -6.13
N ARG A 59 10.95 -7.46 -7.07
CA ARG A 59 11.51 -6.99 -8.34
C ARG A 59 11.29 -5.50 -8.59
N TYR A 60 10.24 -4.94 -8.00
CA TYR A 60 9.81 -3.56 -8.21
C TYR A 60 9.72 -2.84 -6.87
N HIS A 61 9.75 -1.52 -6.89
CA HIS A 61 9.17 -0.74 -5.79
C HIS A 61 7.67 -0.65 -6.03
N VAL A 62 6.87 -1.23 -5.14
CA VAL A 62 5.42 -1.35 -5.35
C VAL A 62 4.73 -0.57 -4.26
N VAL A 63 3.79 0.30 -4.65
CA VAL A 63 3.08 1.18 -3.72
C VAL A 63 1.58 1.09 -3.99
N ALA A 64 0.80 0.90 -2.93
CA ALA A 64 -0.65 0.92 -2.92
C ALA A 64 -1.12 2.04 -1.96
N PRO A 65 -1.44 3.24 -2.48
CA PRO A 65 -2.00 4.31 -1.66
C PRO A 65 -3.48 4.05 -1.35
N ASP A 66 -3.92 4.52 -0.19
CA ASP A 66 -5.34 4.78 0.02
C ASP A 66 -5.72 6.07 -0.72
N LEU A 67 -6.67 6.00 -1.65
CA LEU A 67 -7.14 7.18 -2.38
C LEU A 67 -7.76 8.20 -1.41
N ARG A 68 -7.73 9.48 -1.79
CA ARG A 68 -8.28 10.58 -0.97
C ARG A 68 -9.71 10.25 -0.49
N GLY A 69 -9.92 10.38 0.82
CA GLY A 69 -11.19 10.09 1.47
C GLY A 69 -11.47 8.61 1.77
N TYR A 70 -10.57 7.69 1.40
CA TYR A 70 -10.66 6.27 1.72
C TYR A 70 -9.74 5.89 2.88
N ASN A 71 -10.22 4.95 3.70
CA ASN A 71 -9.48 4.30 4.78
C ASN A 71 -8.65 5.28 5.64
N LEU A 72 -7.31 5.27 5.53
CA LEU A 72 -6.42 6.07 6.39
C LEU A 72 -5.99 7.41 5.75
N SER A 73 -6.41 7.69 4.52
CA SER A 73 -6.15 8.95 3.84
C SER A 73 -7.14 10.04 4.26
N ASP A 74 -6.63 11.27 4.36
CA ASP A 74 -7.46 12.45 4.61
C ASP A 74 -8.49 12.67 3.48
N LYS A 75 -9.53 13.44 3.79
CA LYS A 75 -10.66 13.73 2.88
C LYS A 75 -10.43 14.88 1.92
#